data_AF-A0A538EFA0-F1
#
_entry.id   AF-A0A538EFA0-F1
#
_cell.length_a   1.000
_cell.length_b   1.000
_cell.length_c   1.000
_cell.angle_alpha   90.00
_cell.angle_beta   90.00
_cell.angle_gamma   90.00
#
_symmetry.space_group_name_H-M   'P 1'
#
loop_
_entity.id
_entity.type
_entity.pdbx_description
1 polymer ?
#
loop_
_entity_poly.entity_id
_entity_poly.type
_entity_poly.pdbx_seq_one_letter_code
_entity_poly.pdbx_strand_id
1 'polypeptide(L)'
;MLAALTAAVAIGFASPTGVVDCKAWASYPNIKISSARNMTCRAAVLEMRRYRGQIFRRFRTPGGFVCTRVSGGRLGGQWRCVRGAKAYRFEFGD
;
A
#
# COMPACT_ATOMS: atom_id res chain seq x y z
N MET A 1 12.54 -29.10 41.64
CA MET A 1 11.57 -28.52 40.68
C MET A 1 12.21 -27.29 40.07
N LEU A 2 12.83 -27.38 38.89
CA LEU A 2 13.41 -26.22 38.19
C LEU A 2 12.35 -25.65 37.24
N ALA A 3 11.91 -24.42 37.50
CA ALA A 3 11.04 -23.67 36.60
C ALA A 3 11.91 -22.94 35.56
N ALA A 4 11.85 -23.39 34.30
CA ALA A 4 12.47 -22.68 33.19
C ALA A 4 11.58 -21.50 32.78
N LEU A 5 12.08 -20.27 32.96
CA LEU A 5 11.47 -19.06 32.40
C LEU A 5 11.84 -18.94 30.91
N THR A 6 10.89 -19.22 30.02
CA THR A 6 11.01 -18.92 28.60
C THR A 6 10.63 -17.45 28.36
N ALA A 7 11.62 -16.60 28.12
CA ALA A 7 11.40 -15.21 27.68
C ALA A 7 10.92 -15.20 26.21
N ALA A 8 9.70 -14.74 25.97
CA ALA A 8 9.18 -14.51 24.62
C ALA A 8 9.77 -13.21 24.05
N VAL A 9 10.69 -13.33 23.09
CA VAL A 9 11.19 -12.18 22.31
C VAL A 9 10.12 -11.77 21.32
N ALA A 10 9.45 -10.65 21.57
CA ALA A 10 8.54 -10.03 20.61
C ALA A 10 9.36 -9.35 19.51
N ILE A 11 9.49 -9.99 18.34
CA ILE A 11 10.10 -9.40 17.15
C ILE A 11 9.10 -8.37 16.58
N GLY A 12 9.21 -7.12 17.04
CA GLY A 12 8.48 -6.01 16.46
C GLY A 12 9.01 -5.68 15.07
N PHE A 13 8.24 -5.98 14.02
CA PHE A 13 8.57 -5.51 12.67
C PHE A 13 8.41 -3.98 12.63
N ALA A 14 9.53 -3.27 12.72
CA ALA A 14 9.54 -1.82 12.54
C ALA A 14 8.90 -1.49 11.18
N SER A 15 7.84 -0.68 11.21
CA SER A 15 7.27 -0.16 9.97
C SER A 15 8.32 0.73 9.32
N PRO A 16 8.51 0.66 7.99
CA PRO A 16 9.50 1.48 7.32
C PRO A 16 9.14 2.95 7.55
N THR A 17 10.00 3.69 8.24
CA THR A 17 9.85 5.13 8.44
C THR A 17 10.44 5.82 7.21
N GLY A 18 9.59 6.42 6.38
CA GLY A 18 10.02 7.02 5.11
C GLY A 18 9.30 6.44 3.89
N VAL A 19 9.76 6.87 2.71
CA VAL A 19 9.26 6.39 1.42
C VAL A 19 10.13 5.23 0.97
N VAL A 20 9.50 4.15 0.53
CA VAL A 20 10.14 2.99 -0.08
C VAL A 20 9.65 2.83 -1.50
N ASP A 21 10.55 2.58 -2.42
CA ASP A 21 10.21 2.24 -3.81
C ASP A 21 9.68 0.81 -3.89
N CYS A 22 8.59 0.64 -4.63
CA CYS A 22 7.91 -0.63 -4.80
C CYS A 22 7.91 -1.02 -6.29
N LYS A 23 8.00 -2.32 -6.56
CA LYS A 23 7.79 -2.90 -7.90
C LYS A 23 6.83 -4.08 -7.78
N ALA A 24 5.69 -3.88 -7.13
CA ALA A 24 4.79 -4.96 -6.71
C ALA A 24 3.40 -4.86 -7.34
N TRP A 25 2.89 -5.96 -7.87
CA TRP A 25 1.61 -6.01 -8.57
C TRP A 25 0.44 -6.28 -7.62
N ALA A 26 -0.51 -5.35 -7.59
CA ALA A 26 -1.81 -5.58 -6.98
C ALA A 26 -2.70 -6.42 -7.90
N SER A 27 -2.73 -6.09 -9.19
CA SER A 27 -3.38 -6.86 -10.25
C SER A 27 -2.48 -6.78 -11.48
N TYR A 28 -1.95 -7.90 -11.95
CA TYR A 28 -1.14 -7.92 -13.18
C TYR A 28 -2.05 -8.01 -14.40
N PRO A 29 -1.82 -7.26 -15.49
CA PRO A 29 -0.82 -6.18 -15.67
C PRO A 29 -1.36 -4.78 -15.30
N ASN A 30 -2.55 -4.69 -14.72
CA ASN A 30 -3.29 -3.43 -14.65
C ASN A 30 -2.89 -2.50 -13.50
N ILE A 31 -2.39 -2.97 -12.37
CA ILE A 31 -2.16 -2.14 -11.18
C ILE A 31 -0.85 -2.51 -10.50
N LYS A 32 0.13 -1.60 -10.59
CA LYS A 32 1.44 -1.71 -9.96
C LYS A 32 1.58 -0.69 -8.85
N ILE A 33 1.97 -1.15 -7.66
CA ILE A 33 2.37 -0.26 -6.57
C ILE A 33 3.81 0.18 -6.83
N SER A 34 4.02 1.49 -7.01
CA SER A 34 5.31 2.09 -7.35
C SER A 34 6.07 2.63 -6.15
N SER A 35 5.37 3.04 -5.08
CA SER A 35 6.01 3.42 -3.81
C SER A 35 5.04 3.34 -2.64
N ALA A 36 5.57 3.24 -1.44
CA ALA A 36 4.83 3.27 -0.18
C ALA A 36 5.55 4.18 0.84
N ARG A 37 4.80 4.83 1.73
CA ARG A 37 5.31 5.70 2.80
C ARG A 37 4.76 5.25 4.13
N ASN A 38 5.63 5.07 5.13
CA ASN A 38 5.25 4.69 6.49
C ASN A 38 4.43 3.37 6.54
N MET A 39 4.65 2.50 5.55
CA MET A 39 4.02 1.19 5.40
C MET A 39 4.80 0.33 4.40
N THR A 40 4.61 -0.99 4.44
CA THR A 40 5.28 -1.91 3.52
C THR A 40 4.60 -1.95 2.15
N CYS A 41 5.36 -2.27 1.09
CA CYS A 41 4.79 -2.52 -0.25
C CYS A 41 3.72 -3.62 -0.22
N ARG A 42 3.93 -4.68 0.58
CA ARG A 42 2.95 -5.76 0.76
C ARG A 42 1.63 -5.25 1.34
N ALA A 43 1.68 -4.36 2.32
CA ALA A 43 0.47 -3.77 2.89
C ALA A 43 -0.30 -2.93 1.84
N ALA A 44 0.41 -2.16 1.01
CA ALA A 44 -0.20 -1.37 -0.06
C ALA A 44 -0.84 -2.26 -1.15
N VAL A 45 -0.17 -3.35 -1.52
CA VAL A 45 -0.70 -4.36 -2.45
C VAL A 45 -1.98 -4.98 -1.91
N LEU A 46 -1.99 -5.40 -0.64
CA LEU A 46 -3.16 -6.03 -0.03
C LEU A 46 -4.35 -5.06 0.05
N GLU A 47 -4.08 -3.80 0.40
CA GLU A 47 -5.11 -2.75 0.41
C GLU A 47 -5.75 -2.59 -0.98
N MET A 48 -4.92 -2.49 -2.02
CA MET A 48 -5.39 -2.32 -3.38
C MET A 48 -6.08 -3.57 -3.93
N ARG A 49 -5.63 -4.77 -3.56
CA ARG A 49 -6.29 -6.05 -3.93
C ARG A 49 -7.68 -6.21 -3.35
N ARG A 50 -7.93 -5.65 -2.17
CA ARG A 50 -9.25 -5.66 -1.51
C ARG A 50 -10.23 -4.69 -2.16
N TYR A 51 -9.74 -3.70 -2.89
CA TYR A 51 -10.58 -2.74 -3.55
C TYR A 51 -11.32 -3.38 -4.74
N ARG A 52 -12.66 -3.31 -4.72
CA ARG A 52 -13.54 -3.82 -5.78
C ARG A 52 -14.32 -2.72 -6.50
N GLY A 53 -14.05 -1.46 -6.14
CA GLY A 53 -14.72 -0.31 -6.75
C GLY A 53 -14.09 0.14 -8.06
N GLN A 54 -14.73 1.11 -8.71
CA GLN A 54 -14.19 1.75 -9.91
C GLN A 54 -13.12 2.78 -9.56
N ILE A 55 -12.00 2.76 -10.28
CA ILE A 55 -10.88 3.69 -10.06
C ILE A 55 -11.17 5.02 -10.77
N PHE A 56 -11.73 5.98 -10.03
CA PHE A 56 -11.99 7.34 -10.50
C PHE A 56 -10.82 8.29 -10.25
N ARG A 57 -10.97 9.56 -10.67
CA ARG A 57 -10.03 10.65 -10.32
C ARG A 57 -9.81 10.78 -8.82
N ARG A 58 -10.84 10.49 -8.02
CA ARG A 58 -10.79 10.44 -6.56
C ARG A 58 -11.68 9.30 -6.05
N PHE A 59 -11.17 8.49 -5.14
CA PHE A 59 -11.95 7.40 -4.52
C PHE A 59 -11.37 7.03 -3.14
N ARG A 60 -12.07 6.16 -2.41
CA ARG A 60 -11.63 5.65 -1.12
C ARG A 60 -11.46 4.13 -1.17
N THR A 61 -10.41 3.64 -0.54
CA THR A 61 -10.18 2.20 -0.37
C THR A 61 -10.85 1.69 0.92
N PRO A 62 -11.03 0.36 1.09
CA PRO A 62 -11.72 -0.20 2.26
C PRO A 62 -11.01 0.10 3.58
N GLY A 63 -9.68 0.16 3.59
CA GLY A 63 -8.86 0.56 4.74
C GLY A 63 -8.84 2.06 5.00
N GLY A 64 -9.61 2.86 4.24
CA GLY A 64 -9.80 4.29 4.48
C GLY A 64 -8.75 5.19 3.83
N PHE A 65 -7.97 4.72 2.86
CA PHE A 65 -7.10 5.61 2.10
C PHE A 65 -7.92 6.45 1.13
N VAL A 66 -7.62 7.75 1.07
CA VAL A 66 -8.14 8.65 0.05
C VAL A 66 -7.16 8.66 -1.12
N CYS A 67 -7.58 8.13 -2.26
CA CYS A 67 -6.80 8.07 -3.47
C CYS A 67 -7.19 9.21 -4.40
N THR A 68 -6.19 9.93 -4.92
CA THR A 68 -6.37 11.00 -5.91
C THR A 68 -5.39 10.80 -7.05
N ARG A 69 -5.85 10.98 -8.29
CA ARG A 69 -4.99 10.91 -9.48
C ARG A 69 -4.02 12.08 -9.48
N VAL A 70 -2.72 11.81 -9.62
CA VAL A 70 -1.66 12.82 -9.67
C VAL A 70 -1.17 13.08 -11.08
N SER A 71 -1.29 12.11 -11.99
CA SER A 71 -0.95 12.26 -13.41
C SER A 71 -1.76 11.28 -14.26
N GLY A 72 -1.83 11.54 -15.57
CA GLY A 72 -2.53 10.70 -16.54
C GLY A 72 -4.03 10.99 -16.72
N GLY A 73 -4.68 10.10 -17.48
CA GLY A 73 -6.03 10.25 -18.03
C GLY A 73 -6.98 9.14 -17.63
N ARG A 74 -8.04 8.93 -18.44
CA ARG A 74 -9.07 7.92 -18.17
C ARG A 74 -8.57 6.48 -18.39
N LEU A 75 -7.55 6.32 -19.24
CA LEU A 75 -7.02 5.03 -19.70
C LEU A 75 -5.71 4.61 -19.00
N GLY A 76 -5.17 5.47 -18.13
CA GLY A 76 -3.90 5.20 -17.46
C GLY A 76 -3.46 6.40 -16.63
N GLY A 77 -2.53 6.20 -15.72
CA GLY A 77 -2.00 7.27 -14.88
C GLY A 77 -1.44 6.78 -13.55
N GLN A 78 -1.13 7.74 -12.69
CA GLN A 78 -0.64 7.50 -11.33
C GLN A 78 -1.63 8.06 -10.31
N TRP A 79 -1.86 7.32 -9.24
CA TRP A 79 -2.67 7.73 -8.11
C TRP A 79 -1.83 7.76 -6.84
N ARG A 80 -2.12 8.74 -5.98
CA ARG A 80 -1.59 8.81 -4.63
C ARG A 80 -2.72 8.56 -3.64
N CYS A 81 -2.53 7.54 -2.81
CA CYS A 81 -3.46 7.13 -1.76
C CYS A 81 -2.88 7.51 -0.40
N VAL A 82 -3.65 8.22 0.44
CA VAL A 82 -3.18 8.74 1.73
C VAL A 82 -4.16 8.39 2.86
N ARG A 83 -3.61 7.99 4.01
CA ARG A 83 -4.34 7.78 5.27
C ARG A 83 -3.45 8.19 6.45
N GLY A 84 -3.69 9.39 6.99
CA GLY A 84 -2.82 9.99 8.01
C GLY A 84 -1.38 10.06 7.50
N ALA A 85 -0.43 9.53 8.29
CA ALA A 85 0.98 9.49 7.91
C ALA A 85 1.32 8.43 6.84
N LYS A 86 0.41 7.49 6.53
CA LYS A 86 0.64 6.41 5.56
C LYS A 86 0.24 6.87 4.17
N ALA A 87 1.03 6.51 3.17
CA ALA A 87 0.67 6.74 1.78
C ALA A 87 1.20 5.64 0.87
N TYR A 88 0.63 5.48 -0.31
CA TYR A 88 1.23 4.70 -1.38
C TYR A 88 0.85 5.28 -2.73
N ARG A 89 1.62 4.94 -3.75
CA ARG A 89 1.34 5.26 -5.15
C ARG A 89 1.12 3.99 -5.93
N PHE A 90 0.17 4.05 -6.85
CA PHE A 90 0.00 3.00 -7.84
C PHE A 90 -0.19 3.59 -9.22
N GLU A 91 0.15 2.78 -10.22
CA GLU A 91 0.10 3.13 -11.63
C GLU A 91 -0.67 2.05 -12.36
N PHE A 92 -1.39 2.45 -13.42
CA PHE A 92 -1.83 1.46 -14.39
C PHE A 92 -0.65 1.04 -15.26
N GLY A 93 -0.45 -0.26 -15.42
CA GLY A 93 0.53 -0.80 -16.35
C GLY A 93 0.04 -0.61 -17.78
N ASP A 94 0.97 -0.24 -18.65
CA ASP A 94 0.82 -0.25 -20.12
C ASP A 94 0.81 -1.70 -20.63
#